data_AF-A0A2G8RY71-F1
#
_entry.id   AF-A0A2G8RY71-F1
#
_cell.length_a   1.000
_cell.length_b   1.000
_cell.length_c   1.000
_cell.angle_alpha   90.00
_cell.angle_beta   90.00
_cell.angle_gamma   90.00
#
_symmetry.space_group_name_H-M   'P 1'
#
loop_
_entity.id
_entity.type
_entity.pdbx_description
1 polymer ?
#
loop_
_entity_poly.entity_id
_entity_poly.type
_entity_poly.pdbx_seq_one_letter_code
_entity_poly.pdbx_strand_id
1 'polypeptide(L)'
;MSPPTPLWRLLVHPESTRQEFSPESFDTVLSEKTYTDQARWIRLMWYSRFVQELHVEPFGSPDKQKQLIDILISHNGGESIFPCLRFLRWSPSSIEAGIHHPDKDSQKHVFLARLRSLSPRLSRLYIGAFWDRFNVDHSRVISSFEHLTALNLTTSIPLAAFRELATIPLMESLEIGDVALDEHEPSHPHHDLQIHAPALALISVGGNCSTLTRLFTALRAPILASAALYCDTDDDDDDDDDDDDERADYESCIKALSAAARSSAGAMNDIWITLDEHANGPLTSAYLRDLIDPLLSVFPNMESFSLSCPMVELVATNDDFCMFTSAWKKLMMFQLRHACWYSPGHDQDVDENEEEDEAEQADSDGRGFRMPVPMPELLKHFREHCPDLRKLVVPSLDLNVDVPRLCLSLAAGRGHGLRQLSFNDDEDPGVESEHGTFEAKPNLEEDKVAEQWARYIRKLFPTQRLDAEYCRQQCKSKSLTGWMKVFAQVGELQKGTRKCRSPPGAIAGVKVLVY
;
A
#
# COMPACT_ATOMS: atom_id res chain seq x y z
N MET A 1 -7.11 29.33 5.93
CA MET A 1 -6.37 30.13 4.92
C MET A 1 -6.68 29.52 3.57
N SER A 2 -7.05 30.32 2.57
CA SER A 2 -7.31 29.82 1.22
C SER A 2 -6.00 29.29 0.59
N PRO A 3 -6.06 28.27 -0.28
CA PRO A 3 -4.87 27.78 -0.97
C PRO A 3 -4.19 28.93 -1.74
N PRO A 4 -2.84 28.94 -1.81
CA PRO A 4 -2.13 29.95 -2.56
C PRO A 4 -2.62 29.97 -4.01
N THR A 5 -2.74 31.17 -4.58
CA THR A 5 -3.13 31.34 -5.97
C THR A 5 -2.11 30.63 -6.87
N PRO A 6 -2.53 29.79 -7.84
CA PRO A 6 -1.61 29.12 -8.77
C PRO A 6 -0.63 30.11 -9.38
N LEU A 7 0.66 29.79 -9.39
CA LEU A 7 1.72 30.71 -9.83
C LEU A 7 1.46 31.28 -11.23
N TRP A 8 0.93 30.43 -12.12
CA TRP A 8 0.61 30.78 -13.50
C TRP A 8 -0.45 31.87 -13.64
N ARG A 9 -1.30 32.10 -12.62
CA ARG A 9 -2.26 33.22 -12.63
C ARG A 9 -1.59 34.59 -12.65
N LEU A 10 -0.32 34.68 -12.23
CA LEU A 10 0.44 35.93 -12.31
C LEU A 10 0.67 36.38 -13.77
N LEU A 11 0.53 35.46 -14.73
CA LEU A 11 0.66 35.72 -16.16
C LEU A 11 -0.68 36.05 -16.84
N VAL A 12 -1.81 35.75 -16.22
CA VAL A 12 -3.15 35.96 -16.79
C VAL A 12 -3.56 37.45 -16.67
N HIS A 13 -4.40 37.94 -17.61
CA HIS A 13 -4.91 39.32 -17.56
C HIS A 13 -5.76 39.53 -16.29
N PRO A 14 -5.62 40.67 -15.56
CA PRO A 14 -6.42 40.95 -14.35
C PRO A 14 -7.94 40.94 -14.58
N GLU A 15 -8.38 41.16 -15.82
CA GLU A 15 -9.81 41.17 -16.16
C GLU A 15 -10.39 39.75 -16.27
N SER A 16 -9.54 38.74 -16.48
CA SER A 16 -9.93 37.32 -16.57
C SER A 16 -9.99 36.63 -15.20
N THR A 17 -9.72 37.32 -14.08
CA THR A 17 -9.58 36.73 -12.74
C THR A 17 -10.85 36.15 -12.12
N ARG A 18 -12.00 36.23 -12.81
CA ARG A 18 -13.27 35.68 -12.29
C ARG A 18 -13.45 34.18 -12.54
N GLN A 19 -12.67 33.58 -13.43
CA GLN A 19 -12.76 32.14 -13.70
C GLN A 19 -11.83 31.32 -12.81
N GLU A 20 -12.33 30.17 -12.34
CA GLU A 20 -11.48 29.11 -11.80
C GLU A 20 -10.36 28.80 -12.81
N PHE A 21 -9.16 28.49 -12.32
CA PHE A 21 -8.00 28.31 -13.20
C PHE A 21 -8.22 27.07 -14.07
N SER A 22 -8.71 27.28 -15.29
CA SER A 22 -9.02 26.23 -16.25
C SER A 22 -7.82 25.95 -17.16
N PRO A 23 -7.76 24.77 -17.82
CA PRO A 23 -6.76 24.47 -18.84
C PRO A 23 -6.66 25.54 -19.95
N GLU A 24 -7.77 26.21 -20.28
CA GLU A 24 -7.83 27.31 -21.26
C GLU A 24 -6.99 28.51 -20.83
N SER A 25 -6.76 28.71 -19.53
CA SER A 25 -5.89 29.78 -19.03
C SER A 25 -4.45 29.62 -19.55
N PHE A 26 -3.97 28.39 -19.74
CA PHE A 26 -2.66 28.14 -20.33
C PHE A 26 -2.65 28.52 -21.82
N ASP A 27 -3.73 28.23 -22.55
CA ASP A 27 -3.87 28.67 -23.95
C ASP A 27 -3.83 30.18 -24.07
N THR A 28 -4.53 30.90 -23.21
CA THR A 28 -4.49 32.36 -23.21
C THR A 28 -3.08 32.88 -22.96
N VAL A 29 -2.38 32.37 -21.93
CA VAL A 29 -0.99 32.80 -21.63
C VAL A 29 -0.04 32.51 -22.80
N LEU A 30 -0.17 31.33 -23.42
CA LEU A 30 0.68 30.89 -24.52
C LEU A 30 0.39 31.65 -25.82
N SER A 31 -0.90 31.82 -26.17
CA SER A 31 -1.35 32.46 -27.40
C SER A 31 -1.18 33.98 -27.38
N GLU A 32 -1.55 34.64 -26.27
CA GLU A 32 -1.36 36.09 -26.08
C GLU A 32 0.08 36.45 -25.68
N LYS A 33 0.92 35.44 -25.40
CA LYS A 33 2.31 35.61 -24.94
C LYS A 33 2.43 36.57 -23.76
N THR A 34 1.50 36.48 -22.81
CA THR A 34 1.43 37.42 -21.68
C THR A 34 2.66 37.39 -20.78
N TYR A 35 3.46 36.33 -20.86
CA TYR A 35 4.77 36.24 -20.20
C TYR A 35 5.80 37.26 -20.70
N THR A 36 5.57 37.89 -21.86
CA THR A 36 6.42 38.97 -22.39
C THR A 36 6.10 40.35 -21.79
N ASP A 37 5.00 40.50 -21.03
CA ASP A 37 4.69 41.72 -20.30
C ASP A 37 5.68 41.90 -19.13
N GLN A 38 6.45 42.99 -19.15
CA GLN A 38 7.51 43.24 -18.18
C GLN A 38 7.00 43.28 -16.73
N ALA A 39 5.81 43.84 -16.49
CA ALA A 39 5.28 43.96 -15.14
C ALA A 39 4.84 42.60 -14.58
N ARG A 40 4.23 41.75 -15.41
CA ARG A 40 3.87 40.36 -15.07
C ARG A 40 5.10 39.50 -14.90
N TRP A 41 6.09 39.64 -15.79
CA TRP A 41 7.35 38.92 -15.70
C TRP A 41 8.11 39.22 -14.40
N ILE A 42 8.29 40.51 -14.07
CA ILE A 42 8.93 40.92 -12.80
C ILE A 42 8.17 40.33 -11.61
N ARG A 43 6.84 40.35 -11.65
CA ARG A 43 6.01 39.78 -10.59
C ARG A 43 6.22 38.26 -10.49
N LEU A 44 6.14 37.54 -11.60
CA LEU A 44 6.39 36.09 -11.63
C LEU A 44 7.76 35.76 -11.01
N MET A 45 8.83 36.41 -11.48
CA MET A 45 10.20 36.18 -10.99
C MET A 45 10.37 36.53 -9.50
N TRP A 46 9.65 37.53 -9.01
CA TRP A 46 9.64 37.87 -7.59
C TRP A 46 9.01 36.77 -6.73
N TYR A 47 7.96 36.11 -7.22
CA TYR A 47 7.30 35.01 -6.50
C TYR A 47 8.03 33.67 -6.68
N SER A 48 8.57 33.42 -7.87
CA SER A 48 9.14 32.12 -8.25
C SER A 48 10.36 31.73 -7.39
N ARG A 49 11.11 32.70 -6.87
CA ARG A 49 12.19 32.47 -5.89
C ARG A 49 11.73 31.88 -4.55
N PHE A 50 10.44 31.97 -4.22
CA PHE A 50 9.88 31.39 -3.01
C PHE A 50 9.22 30.04 -3.25
N VAL A 51 9.12 29.61 -4.52
CA VAL A 51 8.54 28.32 -4.88
C VAL A 51 9.53 27.22 -4.51
N GLN A 52 9.14 26.43 -3.51
CA GLN A 52 9.89 25.25 -3.07
C GLN A 52 9.28 23.95 -3.60
N GLU A 53 8.00 23.98 -3.96
CA GLU A 53 7.24 22.83 -4.41
C GLU A 53 6.51 23.19 -5.71
N LEU A 54 6.67 22.36 -6.73
CA LEU A 54 6.00 22.52 -8.02
C LEU A 54 5.28 21.23 -8.37
N HIS A 55 3.98 21.35 -8.66
CA HIS A 55 3.13 20.26 -9.08
C HIS A 55 2.74 20.49 -10.54
N VAL A 56 3.22 19.61 -11.42
CA VAL A 56 2.88 19.57 -12.84
C VAL A 56 1.90 18.42 -13.02
N GLU A 57 0.63 18.75 -12.84
CA GLU A 57 -0.49 17.80 -12.86
C GLU A 57 -1.06 17.65 -14.27
N PRO A 58 -1.67 16.50 -14.60
CA PRO A 58 -2.18 16.21 -15.93
C PRO A 58 -3.51 16.93 -16.26
N PHE A 59 -3.89 17.97 -15.51
CA PHE A 59 -5.18 18.67 -15.71
C PHE A 59 -5.22 19.37 -17.08
N GLY A 60 -5.99 18.80 -18.01
CA GLY A 60 -6.15 19.31 -19.38
C GLY A 60 -5.17 18.66 -20.36
N SER A 61 -4.54 19.44 -21.23
CA SER A 61 -3.40 18.99 -22.05
C SER A 61 -2.10 19.33 -21.30
N PRO A 62 -1.50 18.42 -20.50
CA PRO A 62 -0.29 18.71 -19.71
C PRO A 62 0.92 19.13 -20.53
N ASP A 63 0.89 18.88 -21.84
CA ASP A 63 1.84 19.48 -22.78
C ASP A 63 1.93 21.00 -22.63
N LYS A 64 0.83 21.69 -22.29
CA LYS A 64 0.81 23.14 -22.13
C LYS A 64 1.54 23.62 -20.89
N GLN A 65 1.50 22.87 -19.78
CA GLN A 65 2.27 23.24 -18.59
C GLN A 65 3.77 23.07 -18.84
N LYS A 66 4.15 21.93 -19.44
CA LYS A 66 5.53 21.66 -19.86
C LYS A 66 6.01 22.73 -20.85
N GLN A 67 5.23 22.98 -21.90
CA GLN A 67 5.51 23.99 -22.92
C GLN A 67 5.64 25.38 -22.31
N LEU A 68 4.76 25.75 -21.37
CA LEU A 68 4.87 27.02 -20.67
C LEU A 68 6.17 27.09 -19.86
N ILE A 69 6.51 26.06 -19.09
CA ILE A 69 7.78 26.00 -18.35
C ILE A 69 8.97 26.17 -19.31
N ASP A 70 8.99 25.43 -20.42
CA ASP A 70 10.05 25.52 -21.42
C ASP A 70 10.16 26.91 -22.06
N ILE A 71 9.04 27.55 -22.35
CA ILE A 71 8.99 28.93 -22.86
C ILE A 71 9.50 29.91 -21.82
N LEU A 72 9.09 29.79 -20.56
CA LEU A 72 9.51 30.71 -19.49
C LEU A 72 11.01 30.57 -19.21
N ILE A 73 11.55 29.36 -19.22
CA ILE A 73 13.00 29.14 -19.10
C ILE A 73 13.74 29.78 -20.28
N SER A 74 13.24 29.56 -21.50
CA SER A 74 13.86 30.13 -22.70
C SER A 74 13.79 31.66 -22.70
N HIS A 75 12.68 32.23 -22.19
CA HIS A 75 12.50 33.66 -21.99
C HIS A 75 13.47 34.21 -20.92
N ASN A 76 13.77 33.43 -19.88
CA ASN A 76 14.75 33.74 -18.84
C ASN A 76 16.21 33.47 -19.28
N GLY A 77 16.49 33.42 -20.59
CA GLY A 77 17.85 33.20 -21.11
C GLY A 77 18.42 31.80 -20.82
N GLY A 78 17.57 30.82 -20.52
CA GLY A 78 17.98 29.48 -20.14
C GLY A 78 18.23 29.28 -18.64
N GLU A 79 18.14 30.35 -17.84
CA GLU A 79 18.33 30.30 -16.39
C GLU A 79 17.09 29.79 -15.65
N SER A 80 17.30 29.30 -14.43
CA SER A 80 16.21 28.82 -13.58
C SER A 80 15.22 29.90 -13.24
N ILE A 81 13.94 29.60 -13.46
CA ILE A 81 12.85 30.39 -12.89
C ILE A 81 12.53 29.98 -11.45
N PHE A 82 12.99 28.82 -10.96
CA PHE A 82 12.69 28.28 -9.63
C PHE A 82 13.97 27.95 -8.83
N PRO A 83 14.78 28.95 -8.44
CA PRO A 83 16.08 28.71 -7.80
C PRO A 83 15.99 28.04 -6.41
N CYS A 84 14.80 28.01 -5.81
CA CYS A 84 14.55 27.40 -4.50
C CYS A 84 13.73 26.11 -4.58
N LEU A 85 13.51 25.54 -5.77
CA LEU A 85 12.74 24.32 -5.94
C LEU A 85 13.42 23.15 -5.21
N ARG A 86 12.66 22.47 -4.36
CA ARG A 86 13.09 21.33 -3.54
C ARG A 86 12.26 20.08 -3.79
N PHE A 87 11.01 20.25 -4.21
CA PHE A 87 10.10 19.17 -4.55
C PHE A 87 9.47 19.42 -5.92
N LEU A 88 9.56 18.43 -6.80
CA LEU A 88 8.83 18.42 -8.06
C LEU A 88 7.94 17.18 -8.11
N ARG A 89 6.65 17.39 -8.35
CA ARG A 89 5.72 16.35 -8.75
C ARG A 89 5.40 16.51 -10.22
N TRP A 90 5.71 15.52 -11.04
CA TRP A 90 5.48 15.56 -12.47
C TRP A 90 4.71 14.32 -12.94
N SER A 91 3.54 14.52 -13.51
CA SER A 91 2.74 13.46 -14.12
C SER A 91 2.51 13.79 -15.60
N PRO A 92 3.27 13.22 -16.54
CA PRO A 92 2.96 13.41 -17.96
C PRO A 92 1.57 12.84 -18.31
N SER A 93 0.89 13.33 -19.34
CA SER A 93 -0.37 12.69 -19.79
C SER A 93 -0.11 11.41 -20.56
N SER A 94 -0.99 10.43 -20.35
CA SER A 94 -1.21 9.27 -21.23
C SER A 94 -1.96 9.57 -22.52
N ILE A 95 -2.54 10.76 -22.71
CA ILE A 95 -3.59 10.97 -23.74
C ILE A 95 -3.10 10.78 -25.19
N GLU A 96 -1.79 10.68 -25.42
CA GLU A 96 -1.24 10.36 -26.75
C GLU A 96 -0.91 8.86 -26.95
N ALA A 97 -1.29 7.98 -26.01
CA ALA A 97 -0.98 6.54 -25.99
C ALA A 97 -1.52 5.71 -27.17
N GLY A 98 -2.13 6.33 -28.19
CA GLY A 98 -2.57 5.61 -29.38
C GLY A 98 -1.52 5.47 -30.49
N ILE A 99 -0.41 6.23 -30.44
CA ILE A 99 0.60 6.21 -31.51
C ILE A 99 1.98 6.31 -30.88
N HIS A 100 2.67 5.17 -30.75
CA HIS A 100 4.08 5.09 -30.36
C HIS A 100 4.94 5.86 -31.38
N HIS A 101 5.21 7.14 -31.10
CA HIS A 101 6.21 7.90 -31.82
C HIS A 101 7.55 7.80 -31.08
N PRO A 102 8.53 7.02 -31.59
CA PRO A 102 9.82 6.80 -30.91
C PRO A 102 10.63 8.08 -30.68
N ASP A 103 10.31 9.17 -31.38
CA ASP A 103 10.98 10.46 -31.24
C ASP A 103 10.62 11.21 -29.95
N LYS A 104 9.51 10.85 -29.28
CA LYS A 104 9.04 11.56 -28.07
C LYS A 104 9.86 11.27 -26.82
N ASP A 105 10.49 10.10 -26.72
CA ASP A 105 11.36 9.75 -25.59
C ASP A 105 12.62 10.62 -25.55
N SER A 106 13.05 11.14 -26.70
CA SER A 106 14.18 12.07 -26.77
C SER A 106 13.90 13.38 -26.00
N GLN A 107 12.64 13.80 -25.90
CA GLN A 107 12.31 15.04 -25.23
C GLN A 107 12.18 14.90 -23.70
N LYS A 108 11.96 13.69 -23.19
CA LYS A 108 11.80 13.43 -21.74
C LYS A 108 13.14 13.58 -21.02
N HIS A 109 14.20 12.94 -21.53
CA HIS A 109 15.54 13.05 -20.93
C HIS A 109 16.11 14.47 -21.05
N VAL A 110 15.88 15.17 -22.17
CA VAL A 110 16.29 16.58 -22.35
C VAL A 110 15.63 17.47 -21.29
N PHE A 111 14.33 17.26 -21.04
CA PHE A 111 13.63 18.01 -19.99
C PHE A 111 14.19 17.72 -18.60
N LEU A 112 14.45 16.45 -18.25
CA LEU A 112 15.07 16.11 -16.96
C LEU A 112 16.47 16.72 -16.81
N ALA A 113 17.29 16.68 -17.86
CA ALA A 113 18.64 17.25 -17.85
C ALA A 113 18.60 18.77 -17.66
N ARG A 114 17.62 19.42 -18.30
CA ARG A 114 17.34 20.84 -18.11
C ARG A 114 16.84 21.12 -16.70
N LEU A 115 15.93 20.31 -16.18
CA LEU A 115 15.43 20.45 -14.81
C LEU A 115 16.57 20.41 -13.78
N ARG A 116 17.56 19.53 -13.99
CA ARG A 116 18.76 19.46 -13.16
C ARG A 116 19.53 20.78 -13.13
N SER A 117 19.78 21.38 -14.29
CA SER A 117 20.52 22.66 -14.35
C SER A 117 19.73 23.80 -13.71
N LEU A 118 18.40 23.76 -13.82
CA LEU A 118 17.53 24.80 -13.28
C LEU A 118 17.29 24.65 -11.77
N SER A 119 17.25 23.42 -11.26
CA SER A 119 16.88 23.15 -9.87
C SER A 119 17.96 22.34 -9.18
N PRO A 120 19.17 22.90 -8.98
CA PRO A 120 20.29 22.16 -8.38
C PRO A 120 19.97 21.69 -6.96
N ARG A 121 19.02 22.34 -6.27
CA ARG A 121 18.58 22.02 -4.90
C ARG A 121 17.40 21.04 -4.83
N LEU A 122 17.02 20.44 -5.96
CA LEU A 122 15.92 19.48 -5.98
C LEU A 122 16.29 18.27 -5.11
N SER A 123 15.48 18.04 -4.07
CA SER A 123 15.71 17.01 -3.06
C SER A 123 14.69 15.88 -3.10
N ARG A 124 13.53 16.15 -3.70
CA ARG A 124 12.42 15.20 -3.82
C ARG A 124 11.86 15.27 -5.23
N LEU A 125 11.76 14.14 -5.89
CA LEU A 125 11.26 14.04 -7.27
C LEU A 125 10.20 12.94 -7.34
N TYR A 126 9.02 13.29 -7.84
CA TYR A 126 7.95 12.35 -8.14
C TYR A 126 7.66 12.39 -9.65
N ILE A 127 7.64 11.22 -10.28
CA ILE A 127 7.33 11.03 -11.69
C ILE A 127 6.21 9.99 -11.82
N GLY A 128 5.08 10.39 -12.41
CA GLY A 128 3.88 9.53 -12.57
C GLY A 128 3.96 8.49 -13.70
N ALA A 129 2.96 7.59 -13.75
CA ALA A 129 2.98 6.27 -14.39
C ALA A 129 3.01 6.24 -15.92
N PHE A 130 2.90 7.39 -16.57
CA PHE A 130 2.72 7.47 -18.02
C PHE A 130 4.06 7.59 -18.76
N TRP A 131 5.06 6.83 -18.31
CA TRP A 131 6.36 6.73 -18.95
C TRP A 131 6.44 5.37 -19.62
N ASP A 132 6.00 5.31 -20.88
CA ASP A 132 5.96 4.07 -21.64
C ASP A 132 7.29 3.29 -21.62
N ARG A 133 8.44 3.98 -21.51
CA ARG A 133 9.78 3.38 -21.42
C ARG A 133 10.74 4.21 -20.57
N PHE A 134 10.88 3.88 -19.29
CA PHE A 134 11.97 4.44 -18.48
C PHE A 134 13.28 3.70 -18.79
N ASN A 135 14.12 4.27 -19.63
CA ASN A 135 15.44 3.69 -19.96
C ASN A 135 16.60 4.18 -19.05
N VAL A 136 17.79 3.61 -19.27
CA VAL A 136 19.05 3.92 -18.55
C VAL A 136 19.50 5.38 -18.70
N ASP A 137 19.14 6.08 -19.78
CA ASP A 137 19.51 7.49 -19.90
C ASP A 137 18.73 8.37 -18.92
N HIS A 138 17.49 7.99 -18.60
CA HIS A 138 16.71 8.68 -17.57
C HIS A 138 17.30 8.46 -16.16
N SER A 139 17.71 7.23 -15.82
CA SER A 139 18.36 6.97 -14.53
C SER A 139 19.66 7.75 -14.40
N ARG A 140 20.50 7.81 -15.44
CA ARG A 140 21.73 8.62 -15.43
C ARG A 140 21.49 10.10 -15.15
N VAL A 141 20.46 10.67 -15.76
CA VAL A 141 20.09 12.07 -15.52
C VAL A 141 19.60 12.25 -14.09
N ILE A 142 18.74 11.36 -13.58
CA ILE A 142 18.23 11.44 -12.21
C ILE A 142 19.33 11.21 -11.16
N SER A 143 20.25 10.27 -11.39
CA SER A 143 21.40 10.02 -10.51
C SER A 143 22.40 11.17 -10.47
N SER A 144 22.30 12.12 -11.40
CA SER A 144 23.14 13.32 -11.41
C SER A 144 22.59 14.48 -10.56
N PHE A 145 21.43 14.32 -9.90
CA PHE A 145 20.93 15.29 -8.93
C PHE A 145 21.65 15.13 -7.58
N GLU A 146 22.59 16.03 -7.28
CA GLU A 146 23.48 15.95 -6.11
C GLU A 146 22.76 15.98 -4.74
N HIS A 147 21.55 16.54 -4.69
CA HIS A 147 20.78 16.71 -3.46
C HIS A 147 19.54 15.82 -3.38
N LEU A 148 19.37 14.88 -4.31
CA LEU A 148 18.20 14.02 -4.35
C LEU A 148 18.21 13.04 -3.18
N THR A 149 17.17 13.13 -2.34
CA THR A 149 16.96 12.33 -1.12
C THR A 149 15.75 11.41 -1.22
N ALA A 150 14.74 11.79 -2.02
CA ALA A 150 13.57 10.96 -2.25
C ALA A 150 13.19 10.94 -3.72
N LEU A 151 12.93 9.74 -4.23
CA LEU A 151 12.50 9.50 -5.59
C LEU A 151 11.29 8.58 -5.58
N ASN A 152 10.21 9.01 -6.23
CA ASN A 152 9.04 8.18 -6.50
C ASN A 152 8.82 8.13 -8.02
N LEU A 153 8.90 6.94 -8.60
CA LEU A 153 8.64 6.65 -10.00
C LEU A 153 7.49 5.64 -10.04
N THR A 154 6.28 6.01 -10.46
CA THR A 154 5.18 5.03 -10.55
C THR A 154 5.18 4.27 -11.88
N THR A 155 6.33 4.16 -12.54
CA THR A 155 6.52 3.50 -13.86
C THR A 155 7.38 2.27 -13.69
N SER A 156 7.30 1.33 -14.64
CA SER A 156 8.27 0.26 -14.77
C SER A 156 9.64 0.80 -15.14
N ILE A 157 10.69 0.31 -14.49
CA ILE A 157 12.09 0.59 -14.82
C ILE A 157 12.89 -0.72 -14.91
N PRO A 158 13.92 -0.79 -15.76
CA PRO A 158 14.79 -1.95 -15.77
C PRO A 158 15.62 -2.07 -14.48
N LEU A 159 15.98 -3.30 -14.10
CA LEU A 159 16.80 -3.58 -12.92
C LEU A 159 18.11 -2.78 -12.93
N ALA A 160 18.79 -2.66 -14.07
CA ALA A 160 19.99 -1.81 -14.18
C ALA A 160 19.75 -0.35 -13.78
N ALA A 161 18.62 0.24 -14.19
CA ALA A 161 18.23 1.59 -13.82
C ALA A 161 17.97 1.71 -12.31
N PHE A 162 17.31 0.71 -11.71
CA PHE A 162 17.13 0.64 -10.25
C PHE A 162 18.48 0.69 -9.53
N ARG A 163 19.49 -0.08 -9.98
CA ARG A 163 20.84 -0.11 -9.36
C ARG A 163 21.48 1.30 -9.36
N GLU A 164 21.38 2.03 -10.46
CA GLU A 164 21.92 3.38 -10.58
C GLU A 164 21.21 4.39 -9.65
N LEU A 165 19.91 4.23 -9.44
CA LEU A 165 19.11 5.12 -8.59
C LEU A 165 19.31 4.82 -7.10
N ALA A 166 19.36 3.55 -6.71
CA ALA A 166 19.55 3.12 -5.32
C ALA A 166 20.94 3.46 -4.77
N THR A 167 21.93 3.65 -5.64
CA THR A 167 23.31 4.00 -5.27
C THR A 167 23.56 5.50 -5.16
N ILE A 168 22.54 6.35 -5.37
CA ILE A 168 22.64 7.80 -5.16
C ILE A 168 23.02 8.07 -3.68
N PRO A 169 24.12 8.79 -3.39
CA PRO A 169 24.70 8.84 -2.05
C PRO A 169 23.78 9.36 -0.93
N LEU A 170 22.83 10.23 -1.27
CA LEU A 170 21.89 10.83 -0.32
C LEU A 170 20.49 10.23 -0.41
N MET A 171 20.29 9.16 -1.19
CA MET A 171 18.97 8.55 -1.39
C MET A 171 18.49 7.89 -0.10
N GLU A 172 17.50 8.52 0.54
CA GLU A 172 16.85 8.03 1.76
C GLU A 172 15.58 7.23 1.45
N SER A 173 14.86 7.60 0.38
CA SER A 173 13.56 7.03 0.04
C SER A 173 13.47 6.74 -1.46
N LEU A 174 13.29 5.48 -1.82
CA LEU A 174 13.15 5.05 -3.22
C LEU A 174 11.85 4.25 -3.40
N GLU A 175 10.92 4.83 -4.15
CA GLU A 175 9.63 4.23 -4.45
C GLU A 175 9.51 4.02 -5.95
N ILE A 176 9.41 2.77 -6.40
CA ILE A 176 9.37 2.37 -7.79
C ILE A 176 8.10 1.54 -8.00
N GLY A 177 7.34 1.88 -9.04
CA GLY A 177 6.08 1.22 -9.37
C GLY A 177 6.32 -0.24 -9.75
N ASP A 178 7.24 -0.47 -10.68
CA ASP A 178 7.58 -1.80 -11.16
C ASP A 178 9.06 -1.89 -11.55
N VAL A 179 9.70 -3.03 -11.33
CA VAL A 179 11.07 -3.32 -11.75
C VAL A 179 11.05 -4.58 -12.61
N ALA A 180 11.44 -4.41 -13.87
CA ALA A 180 11.54 -5.48 -14.85
C ALA A 180 12.99 -5.95 -15.03
N LEU A 181 13.17 -7.20 -15.45
CA LEU A 181 14.47 -7.67 -15.93
C LEU A 181 14.85 -6.98 -17.24
N ASP A 182 16.13 -6.67 -17.39
CA ASP A 182 16.63 -6.19 -18.67
C ASP A 182 16.54 -7.37 -19.67
N GLU A 183 15.79 -7.21 -20.77
CA GLU A 183 15.69 -8.20 -21.88
C GLU A 183 17.06 -8.63 -22.44
N HIS A 184 18.10 -7.84 -22.16
CA HIS A 184 19.47 -8.05 -22.62
C HIS A 184 20.43 -8.50 -21.51
N GLU A 185 19.99 -8.66 -20.26
CA GLU A 185 20.86 -9.22 -19.22
C GLU A 185 21.07 -10.71 -19.52
N PRO A 186 22.32 -11.19 -19.66
CA PRO A 186 22.55 -12.62 -19.83
C PRO A 186 21.94 -13.36 -18.64
N SER A 187 21.28 -14.49 -18.92
CA SER A 187 20.60 -15.35 -17.93
C SER A 187 21.52 -15.92 -16.85
N HIS A 188 22.83 -15.70 -16.95
CA HIS A 188 23.77 -16.06 -15.91
C HIS A 188 23.91 -14.94 -14.86
N PRO A 189 23.56 -15.21 -13.59
CA PRO A 189 23.67 -14.23 -12.52
C PRO A 189 25.14 -13.86 -12.32
N HIS A 190 25.50 -12.65 -12.72
CA HIS A 190 26.77 -12.07 -12.32
C HIS A 190 26.69 -11.74 -10.82
N HIS A 191 27.25 -12.63 -9.99
CA HIS A 191 27.35 -12.46 -8.53
C HIS A 191 28.05 -11.15 -8.09
N ASP A 192 28.65 -10.40 -9.02
CA ASP A 192 29.41 -9.18 -8.75
C ASP A 192 28.57 -7.90 -8.72
N LEU A 193 27.27 -7.94 -9.06
CA LEU A 193 26.43 -6.74 -9.14
C LEU A 193 25.75 -6.42 -7.81
N GLN A 194 26.54 -6.21 -6.75
CA GLN A 194 26.01 -5.73 -5.46
C GLN A 194 25.51 -4.28 -5.58
N ILE A 195 24.32 -4.00 -5.04
CA ILE A 195 23.72 -2.67 -4.97
C ILE A 195 24.01 -2.09 -3.58
N HIS A 196 25.00 -1.21 -3.49
CA HIS A 196 25.35 -0.54 -2.25
C HIS A 196 24.53 0.74 -2.04
N ALA A 197 23.54 0.68 -1.15
CA ALA A 197 22.61 1.77 -0.87
C ALA A 197 22.74 2.22 0.61
N PRO A 198 23.83 2.91 0.99
CA PRO A 198 24.16 3.17 2.39
C PRO A 198 23.20 4.13 3.09
N ALA A 199 22.53 5.01 2.35
CA ALA A 199 21.61 6.02 2.88
C ALA A 199 20.13 5.57 2.80
N LEU A 200 19.84 4.45 2.14
CA LEU A 200 18.47 4.04 1.87
C LEU A 200 17.77 3.55 3.15
N ALA A 201 16.77 4.31 3.58
CA ALA A 201 15.98 4.06 4.79
C ALA A 201 14.56 3.56 4.46
N LEU A 202 14.02 3.93 3.30
CA LEU A 202 12.73 3.47 2.80
C LEU A 202 12.87 2.94 1.37
N ILE A 203 12.34 1.74 1.14
CA ILE A 203 12.16 1.18 -0.20
C ILE A 203 10.70 0.82 -0.41
N SER A 204 10.15 1.13 -1.58
CA SER A 204 8.88 0.62 -2.07
C SER A 204 9.10 0.16 -3.51
N VAL A 205 8.83 -1.10 -3.82
CA VAL A 205 9.13 -1.64 -5.15
C VAL A 205 8.08 -2.65 -5.57
N GLY A 206 7.55 -2.49 -6.78
CA GLY A 206 6.79 -3.54 -7.47
C GLY A 206 7.64 -4.31 -8.46
N GLY A 207 7.16 -5.46 -8.90
CA GLY A 207 7.87 -6.35 -9.81
C GLY A 207 7.36 -7.78 -9.72
N ASN A 208 7.77 -8.59 -10.69
CA ASN A 208 7.60 -10.02 -10.57
C ASN A 208 8.51 -10.62 -9.47
N CYS A 209 8.15 -11.80 -8.95
CA CYS A 209 8.88 -12.43 -7.85
C CYS A 209 10.35 -12.73 -8.18
N SER A 210 10.66 -13.15 -9.41
CA SER A 210 12.02 -13.51 -9.83
C SER A 210 12.95 -12.30 -9.87
N THR A 211 12.48 -11.18 -10.43
CA THR A 211 13.18 -9.89 -10.50
C THR A 211 13.43 -9.32 -9.12
N LEU A 212 12.39 -9.30 -8.28
CA LEU A 212 12.48 -8.79 -6.91
C LEU A 212 13.45 -9.64 -6.08
N THR A 213 13.43 -10.97 -6.23
CA THR A 213 14.40 -11.87 -5.59
C THR A 213 15.84 -11.51 -5.96
N ARG A 214 16.11 -11.27 -7.26
CA ARG A 214 17.43 -10.83 -7.75
C ARG A 214 17.82 -9.47 -7.19
N LEU A 215 16.89 -8.52 -7.19
CA LEU A 215 17.09 -7.18 -6.63
C LEU A 215 17.50 -7.24 -5.15
N PHE A 216 16.72 -7.92 -4.31
CA PHE A 216 17.00 -8.00 -2.88
C PHE A 216 18.26 -8.82 -2.57
N THR A 217 18.55 -9.86 -3.35
CA THR A 217 19.82 -10.61 -3.22
C THR A 217 21.03 -9.70 -3.46
N ALA A 218 20.92 -8.75 -4.38
CA ALA A 218 21.97 -7.78 -4.67
C ALA A 218 22.00 -6.61 -3.68
N LEU A 219 20.88 -6.28 -3.02
CA LEU A 219 20.73 -5.08 -2.21
C LEU A 219 21.48 -5.13 -0.86
N ARG A 220 22.25 -4.08 -0.59
CA ARG A 220 22.90 -3.80 0.70
C ARG A 220 22.47 -2.44 1.23
N ALA A 221 21.46 -2.43 2.09
CA ALA A 221 20.90 -1.21 2.70
C ALA A 221 20.97 -1.28 4.24
N PRO A 222 22.09 -0.87 4.87
CA PRO A 222 22.34 -1.09 6.29
C PRO A 222 21.46 -0.28 7.25
N ILE A 223 20.76 0.75 6.76
CA ILE A 223 19.87 1.59 7.56
C ILE A 223 18.40 1.47 7.13
N LEU A 224 18.06 0.45 6.35
CA LEU A 224 16.70 0.23 5.88
C LEU A 224 15.74 0.02 7.05
N ALA A 225 14.79 0.94 7.20
CA ALA A 225 13.82 1.00 8.29
C ALA A 225 12.41 0.61 7.84
N SER A 226 12.07 0.84 6.57
CA SER A 226 10.77 0.56 5.98
C SER A 226 10.93 -0.12 4.62
N ALA A 227 10.14 -1.15 4.35
CA ALA A 227 10.06 -1.81 3.06
C ALA A 227 8.60 -2.05 2.64
N ALA A 228 8.29 -1.68 1.40
CA ALA A 228 7.04 -2.04 0.74
C ALA A 228 7.34 -2.85 -0.52
N LEU A 229 6.62 -3.95 -0.69
CA LEU A 229 6.80 -4.91 -1.77
C LEU A 229 5.45 -5.15 -2.46
N TYR A 230 5.43 -5.07 -3.77
CA TYR A 230 4.29 -5.43 -4.61
C TYR A 230 4.77 -6.53 -5.55
N CYS A 231 4.36 -7.77 -5.29
CA CYS A 231 4.75 -8.93 -6.07
C CYS A 231 3.63 -9.24 -7.05
N ASP A 232 3.95 -9.17 -8.34
CA ASP A 232 3.05 -9.57 -9.42
C ASP A 232 3.50 -10.95 -9.97
N THR A 233 2.59 -11.68 -10.59
CA THR A 233 2.91 -12.89 -11.38
C THR A 233 3.52 -12.47 -12.73
N ASP A 234 4.41 -13.30 -13.29
CA ASP A 234 4.99 -13.04 -14.61
C ASP A 234 3.89 -13.17 -15.68
N ASP A 235 3.49 -12.04 -16.27
CA ASP A 235 2.35 -11.88 -17.21
C ASP A 235 2.69 -12.29 -18.67
N ASP A 236 3.96 -12.57 -18.97
CA ASP A 236 4.47 -12.35 -20.33
C ASP A 236 4.50 -13.59 -21.25
N ASP A 237 4.06 -14.77 -20.80
CA ASP A 237 4.14 -16.01 -21.60
C ASP A 237 2.77 -16.63 -21.93
N ASP A 238 1.74 -15.81 -22.14
CA ASP A 238 0.37 -16.21 -22.58
C ASP A 238 0.33 -16.98 -23.93
N ASP A 239 1.44 -17.08 -24.66
CA ASP A 239 1.48 -17.66 -26.02
C ASP A 239 2.09 -19.08 -26.11
N ASP A 240 2.69 -19.61 -25.03
CA ASP A 240 3.29 -20.94 -25.05
C ASP A 240 2.44 -21.94 -24.22
N ASP A 241 1.67 -22.78 -24.92
CA ASP A 241 0.87 -23.91 -24.40
C ASP A 241 1.71 -24.99 -23.65
N ASP A 242 2.94 -24.71 -23.25
CA ASP A 242 3.81 -25.65 -22.55
C ASP A 242 3.54 -25.55 -21.04
N ASP A 243 2.87 -26.60 -20.51
CA ASP A 243 2.33 -26.84 -19.15
C ASP A 243 3.29 -26.65 -17.93
N ASP A 244 4.36 -25.89 -18.03
CA ASP A 244 5.23 -25.62 -16.88
C ASP A 244 4.59 -24.53 -16.00
N ASP A 245 3.75 -24.98 -15.05
CA ASP A 245 3.17 -24.21 -13.94
C ASP A 245 4.25 -23.50 -13.10
N GLU A 246 4.93 -22.48 -13.63
CA GLU A 246 5.92 -21.68 -12.89
C GLU A 246 5.19 -20.74 -11.94
N ARG A 247 4.78 -21.31 -10.80
CA ARG A 247 4.14 -20.57 -9.71
C ARG A 247 5.08 -19.51 -9.17
N ALA A 248 4.52 -18.34 -8.86
CA ALA A 248 5.25 -17.25 -8.23
C ALA A 248 5.92 -17.71 -6.92
N ASP A 249 7.25 -17.64 -6.87
CA ASP A 249 8.04 -17.98 -5.69
C ASP A 249 8.12 -16.79 -4.70
N TYR A 250 6.97 -16.47 -4.09
CA TYR A 250 6.86 -15.42 -3.07
C TYR A 250 7.79 -15.68 -1.88
N GLU A 251 7.99 -16.95 -1.52
CA GLU A 251 8.83 -17.34 -0.39
C GLU A 251 10.29 -16.95 -0.63
N SER A 252 10.85 -17.24 -1.81
CA SER A 252 12.21 -16.81 -2.16
C SER A 252 12.35 -15.30 -2.21
N CYS A 253 11.34 -14.58 -2.70
CA CYS A 253 11.36 -13.11 -2.72
C CYS A 253 11.42 -12.52 -1.30
N ILE A 254 10.56 -12.99 -0.39
CA ILE A 254 10.55 -12.53 1.00
C ILE A 254 11.82 -12.96 1.75
N LYS A 255 12.33 -14.16 1.48
CA LYS A 255 13.65 -14.59 2.00
C LYS A 255 14.76 -13.66 1.53
N ALA A 256 14.77 -13.26 0.26
CA ALA A 256 15.76 -12.33 -0.27
C ALA A 256 15.66 -10.96 0.40
N LEU A 257 14.45 -10.41 0.59
CA LEU A 257 14.22 -9.18 1.35
C LEU A 257 14.78 -9.28 2.79
N SER A 258 14.47 -10.38 3.48
CA SER A 258 14.97 -10.61 4.84
C SER A 258 16.52 -10.65 4.90
N ALA A 259 17.16 -11.22 3.87
CA ALA A 259 18.61 -11.29 3.77
C ALA A 259 19.23 -9.92 3.45
N ALA A 260 18.60 -9.13 2.58
CA ALA A 260 19.03 -7.78 2.21
C ALA A 260 19.04 -6.83 3.42
N ALA A 261 18.00 -6.90 4.24
CA ALA A 261 17.79 -6.06 5.42
C ALA A 261 18.40 -6.65 6.70
N ARG A 262 19.14 -7.77 6.64
CA ARG A 262 19.76 -8.39 7.82
C ARG A 262 20.73 -7.45 8.53
N SER A 263 21.45 -6.61 7.79
CA SER A 263 22.34 -5.59 8.38
C SER A 263 21.58 -4.45 9.06
N SER A 264 20.32 -4.22 8.68
CA SER A 264 19.42 -3.21 9.24
C SER A 264 18.38 -3.80 10.20
N ALA A 265 18.55 -5.05 10.65
CA ALA A 265 17.64 -5.77 11.55
C ALA A 265 17.17 -4.95 12.77
N GLY A 266 18.04 -4.09 13.30
CA GLY A 266 17.69 -3.21 14.43
C GLY A 266 16.86 -1.97 14.05
N ALA A 267 16.96 -1.51 12.81
CA ALA A 267 16.28 -0.31 12.29
C ALA A 267 14.93 -0.63 11.62
N MET A 268 14.81 -1.81 10.99
CA MET A 268 13.59 -2.25 10.32
C MET A 268 12.41 -2.35 11.30
N ASN A 269 11.35 -1.61 11.02
CA ASN A 269 10.15 -1.55 11.86
C ASN A 269 8.83 -1.49 11.07
N ASP A 270 8.87 -1.34 9.75
CA ASP A 270 7.69 -1.31 8.90
C ASP A 270 7.87 -2.17 7.65
N ILE A 271 6.99 -3.17 7.45
CA ILE A 271 6.98 -4.05 6.28
C ILE A 271 5.57 -4.18 5.72
N TRP A 272 5.39 -3.78 4.46
CA TRP A 272 4.15 -3.93 3.70
C TRP A 272 4.40 -4.85 2.49
N ILE A 273 3.60 -5.89 2.33
CA ILE A 273 3.70 -6.87 1.24
C ILE A 273 2.33 -6.98 0.59
N THR A 274 2.29 -6.86 -0.73
CA THR A 274 1.11 -7.14 -1.56
C THR A 274 1.50 -8.25 -2.53
N LEU A 275 0.72 -9.33 -2.54
CA LEU A 275 0.85 -10.44 -3.48
C LEU A 275 -0.35 -10.37 -4.42
N ASP A 276 -0.11 -10.00 -5.67
CA ASP A 276 -1.12 -9.88 -6.71
C ASP A 276 -0.90 -10.98 -7.75
N GLU A 277 -1.98 -11.64 -8.15
CA GLU A 277 -1.98 -12.61 -9.25
C GLU A 277 -2.96 -12.12 -10.31
N HIS A 278 -2.82 -12.55 -11.56
CA HIS A 278 -3.81 -12.22 -12.57
C HIS A 278 -5.19 -12.75 -12.16
N ALA A 279 -6.22 -11.93 -12.31
CA ALA A 279 -7.59 -12.26 -11.93
C ALA A 279 -8.15 -13.53 -12.60
N ASN A 280 -7.49 -14.02 -13.67
CA ASN A 280 -7.88 -15.20 -14.43
C ASN A 280 -6.99 -16.43 -14.15
N GLY A 281 -5.93 -16.30 -13.35
CA GLY A 281 -5.01 -17.39 -13.04
C GLY A 281 -5.61 -18.42 -12.07
N PRO A 282 -5.07 -19.65 -12.00
CA PRO A 282 -5.41 -20.58 -10.95
C PRO A 282 -5.04 -19.97 -9.59
N LEU A 283 -5.93 -20.07 -8.60
CA LEU A 283 -5.66 -19.59 -7.24
C LEU A 283 -4.43 -20.31 -6.67
N THR A 284 -3.35 -19.57 -6.44
CA THR A 284 -2.18 -20.13 -5.75
C THR A 284 -2.41 -20.10 -4.24
N SER A 285 -2.23 -21.24 -3.58
CA SER A 285 -2.24 -21.28 -2.12
C SER A 285 -0.84 -21.00 -1.56
N ALA A 286 -0.74 -20.06 -0.62
CA ALA A 286 0.49 -19.73 0.10
C ALA A 286 0.30 -19.91 1.61
N TYR A 287 1.23 -20.59 2.27
CA TYR A 287 1.22 -20.73 3.72
C TYR A 287 1.78 -19.47 4.38
N LEU A 288 0.98 -18.84 5.25
CA LEU A 288 1.37 -17.64 6.01
C LEU A 288 2.68 -17.83 6.75
N ARG A 289 2.91 -19.04 7.28
CA ARG A 289 4.13 -19.42 7.96
C ARG A 289 5.36 -19.24 7.08
N ASP A 290 5.32 -19.76 5.85
CA ASP A 290 6.46 -19.79 4.95
C ASP A 290 6.79 -18.37 4.46
N LEU A 291 5.76 -17.55 4.25
CA LEU A 291 5.93 -16.13 3.92
C LEU A 291 6.56 -15.33 5.08
N ILE A 292 6.16 -15.59 6.32
CA ILE A 292 6.53 -14.73 7.47
C ILE A 292 7.77 -15.22 8.21
N ASP A 293 8.07 -16.52 8.26
CA ASP A 293 9.20 -17.08 9.02
C ASP A 293 10.56 -16.40 8.73
N PRO A 294 10.90 -16.06 7.46
CA PRO A 294 12.13 -15.31 7.15
C PRO A 294 12.20 -13.95 7.85
N LEU A 295 11.06 -13.32 8.12
CA LEU A 295 10.96 -11.99 8.74
C LEU A 295 11.03 -12.06 10.29
N LEU A 296 10.49 -13.13 10.90
CA LEU A 296 10.37 -13.24 12.36
C LEU A 296 11.72 -13.23 13.07
N SER A 297 12.69 -13.96 12.51
CA SER A 297 14.02 -14.10 13.12
C SER A 297 14.90 -12.86 12.91
N VAL A 298 14.63 -12.07 11.87
CA VAL A 298 15.47 -10.95 11.47
C VAL A 298 15.01 -9.64 12.08
N PHE A 299 13.69 -9.42 12.27
CA PHE A 299 13.15 -8.10 12.64
C PHE A 299 12.46 -8.09 14.01
N PRO A 300 13.21 -8.09 15.13
CA PRO A 300 12.63 -8.13 16.47
C PRO A 300 11.92 -6.82 16.88
N ASN A 301 12.16 -5.72 16.16
CA ASN A 301 11.63 -4.39 16.44
C ASN A 301 10.41 -4.01 15.59
N MET A 302 9.76 -4.98 14.95
CA MET A 302 8.61 -4.71 14.08
C MET A 302 7.52 -3.92 14.82
N GLU A 303 7.16 -2.76 14.28
CA GLU A 303 6.08 -1.90 14.76
C GLU A 303 4.86 -2.00 13.85
N SER A 304 5.06 -2.24 12.55
CA SER A 304 4.03 -2.27 11.55
C SER A 304 4.26 -3.40 10.55
N PHE A 305 3.28 -4.28 10.42
CA PHE A 305 3.27 -5.35 9.43
C PHE A 305 1.94 -5.35 8.68
N SER A 306 2.01 -5.40 7.35
CA SER A 306 0.85 -5.52 6.48
C SER A 306 1.14 -6.55 5.39
N LEU A 307 0.25 -7.54 5.26
CA LEU A 307 0.24 -8.48 4.15
C LEU A 307 -1.14 -8.40 3.46
N SER A 308 -1.13 -8.24 2.15
CA SER A 308 -2.31 -8.16 1.29
C SER A 308 -2.21 -9.24 0.22
N CYS A 309 -3.25 -10.04 0.05
CA CYS A 309 -3.23 -11.22 -0.82
C CYS A 309 -4.49 -11.31 -1.72
N PRO A 310 -4.84 -10.28 -2.51
CA PRO A 310 -6.08 -10.22 -3.30
C PRO A 310 -6.41 -11.48 -4.10
N MET A 311 -5.40 -12.13 -4.69
CA MET A 311 -5.60 -13.30 -5.55
C MET A 311 -4.86 -14.56 -5.03
N VAL A 312 -4.25 -14.49 -3.85
CA VAL A 312 -3.52 -15.61 -3.24
C VAL A 312 -4.34 -16.20 -2.10
N GLU A 313 -4.61 -17.50 -2.17
CA GLU A 313 -5.28 -18.22 -1.09
C GLU A 313 -4.30 -18.36 0.10
N LEU A 314 -4.59 -17.70 1.21
CA LEU A 314 -3.69 -17.67 2.34
C LEU A 314 -4.06 -18.76 3.36
N VAL A 315 -3.14 -19.68 3.58
CA VAL A 315 -3.28 -20.76 4.55
C VAL A 315 -2.61 -20.36 5.85
N ALA A 316 -3.36 -20.30 6.96
CA ALA A 316 -2.73 -20.16 8.28
C ALA A 316 -3.42 -20.96 9.39
N THR A 317 -2.67 -21.17 10.46
CA THR A 317 -3.10 -21.84 11.68
C THR A 317 -2.92 -20.90 12.87
N ASN A 318 -3.57 -21.18 14.01
CA ASN A 318 -3.36 -20.37 15.22
C ASN A 318 -1.91 -20.35 15.71
N ASP A 319 -1.15 -21.43 15.43
CA ASP A 319 0.26 -21.51 15.80
C ASP A 319 1.06 -20.43 15.06
N ASP A 320 0.69 -20.10 13.82
CA ASP A 320 1.32 -19.01 13.06
C ASP A 320 1.11 -17.67 13.77
N PHE A 321 -0.12 -17.41 14.25
CA PHE A 321 -0.43 -16.23 15.08
C PHE A 321 0.33 -16.20 16.40
N CYS A 322 0.53 -17.34 17.03
CA CYS A 322 1.33 -17.44 18.26
C CYS A 322 2.80 -17.09 18.00
N MET A 323 3.37 -17.56 16.89
CA MET A 323 4.76 -17.33 16.52
C MET A 323 5.04 -15.83 16.33
N PHE A 324 4.27 -15.14 15.49
CA PHE A 324 4.57 -13.74 15.20
C PHE A 324 4.26 -12.80 16.37
N THR A 325 3.20 -13.05 17.14
CA THR A 325 2.89 -12.21 18.31
C THR A 325 3.99 -12.33 19.37
N SER A 326 4.60 -13.52 19.49
CA SER A 326 5.74 -13.76 20.37
C SER A 326 7.03 -13.07 19.89
N ALA A 327 7.24 -13.02 18.56
CA ALA A 327 8.41 -12.39 17.95
C ALA A 327 8.35 -10.85 17.99
N TRP A 328 7.19 -10.26 17.69
CA TRP A 328 7.02 -8.81 17.48
C TRP A 328 6.32 -8.13 18.65
N LYS A 329 7.03 -7.99 19.77
CA LYS A 329 6.46 -7.41 21.00
C LYS A 329 6.13 -5.92 20.92
N LYS A 330 6.72 -5.21 19.95
CA LYS A 330 6.52 -3.77 19.70
C LYS A 330 5.44 -3.47 18.65
N LEU A 331 4.77 -4.51 18.15
CA LEU A 331 3.79 -4.40 17.08
C LEU A 331 2.66 -3.45 17.47
N MET A 332 2.54 -2.35 16.73
CA MET A 332 1.49 -1.35 16.83
C MET A 332 0.41 -1.53 15.76
N MET A 333 0.78 -2.08 14.60
CA MET A 333 -0.12 -2.32 13.49
C MET A 333 0.12 -3.70 12.90
N PHE A 334 -0.92 -4.50 12.83
CA PHE A 334 -0.92 -5.78 12.13
C PHE A 334 -2.11 -5.83 11.18
N GLN A 335 -1.85 -6.14 9.92
CA GLN A 335 -2.90 -6.25 8.92
C GLN A 335 -2.68 -7.46 8.02
N LEU A 336 -3.69 -8.33 7.93
CA LEU A 336 -3.85 -9.30 6.87
C LEU A 336 -5.11 -8.89 6.09
N ARG A 337 -4.94 -8.52 4.83
CA ARG A 337 -6.02 -8.05 3.95
C ARG A 337 -6.19 -8.97 2.75
N HIS A 338 -7.41 -9.00 2.22
CA HIS A 338 -7.79 -9.76 1.03
C HIS A 338 -7.39 -11.25 1.06
N ALA A 339 -7.11 -11.83 2.23
CA ALA A 339 -6.72 -13.22 2.34
C ALA A 339 -7.98 -14.10 2.24
N CYS A 340 -8.10 -14.84 1.15
CA CYS A 340 -9.14 -15.84 0.95
C CYS A 340 -8.82 -17.10 1.77
N TRP A 341 -9.83 -17.62 2.47
CA TRP A 341 -9.76 -18.88 3.21
C TRP A 341 -10.75 -19.82 2.54
N TYR A 342 -10.27 -20.74 1.70
CA TYR A 342 -11.19 -21.67 1.05
C TYR A 342 -11.79 -22.59 2.12
N SER A 343 -13.11 -22.63 2.17
CA SER A 343 -13.85 -23.66 2.88
C SER A 343 -14.32 -24.69 1.84
N PRO A 344 -13.52 -25.73 1.53
CA PRO A 344 -13.92 -26.76 0.58
C PRO A 344 -15.18 -27.44 1.12
N GLY A 345 -16.34 -27.14 0.53
CA GLY A 345 -17.58 -27.75 1.01
C GLY A 345 -18.92 -27.26 0.47
N HIS A 346 -19.00 -26.40 -0.54
CA HIS A 346 -20.32 -26.01 -1.08
C HIS A 346 -20.58 -26.22 -2.57
N ASP A 347 -19.57 -26.47 -3.40
CA ASP A 347 -19.81 -26.61 -4.85
C ASP A 347 -19.80 -28.06 -5.38
N GLN A 348 -19.76 -29.06 -4.49
CA GLN A 348 -20.26 -30.39 -4.86
C GLN A 348 -21.77 -30.43 -4.62
N ASP A 349 -22.49 -29.58 -5.34
CA ASP A 349 -23.79 -29.99 -5.88
C ASP A 349 -23.48 -31.13 -6.85
N VAL A 350 -23.26 -32.32 -6.29
CA VAL A 350 -23.32 -33.57 -7.02
C VAL A 350 -24.68 -33.53 -7.68
N ASP A 351 -24.70 -33.28 -8.99
CA ASP A 351 -25.88 -33.47 -9.82
C ASP A 351 -26.47 -34.84 -9.42
N GLU A 352 -27.56 -34.83 -8.65
CA GLU A 352 -28.20 -36.03 -8.09
C GLU A 352 -28.81 -36.93 -9.20
N ASN A 353 -28.39 -36.77 -10.45
CA ASN A 353 -28.93 -37.45 -11.64
C ASN A 353 -27.96 -38.42 -12.33
N GLU A 354 -26.75 -38.67 -11.81
CA GLU A 354 -25.95 -39.83 -12.26
C GLU A 354 -26.39 -41.10 -11.49
N GLU A 355 -27.56 -41.62 -11.89
CA GLU A 355 -28.02 -42.94 -11.52
C GLU A 355 -27.10 -44.02 -12.13
N GLU A 356 -26.54 -44.83 -11.24
CA GLU A 356 -26.32 -46.27 -11.42
C GLU A 356 -25.31 -46.73 -12.49
N ASP A 357 -24.03 -46.73 -12.12
CA ASP A 357 -23.14 -47.86 -12.46
C ASP A 357 -22.28 -48.20 -11.23
N GLU A 358 -22.86 -49.02 -10.36
CA GLU A 358 -22.21 -49.64 -9.21
C GLU A 358 -21.14 -50.63 -9.67
N ALA A 359 -19.90 -50.40 -9.24
CA ALA A 359 -18.91 -51.38 -8.75
C ALA A 359 -17.51 -51.12 -9.28
N GLU A 360 -16.74 -50.29 -8.57
CA GLU A 360 -15.59 -50.82 -7.83
C GLU A 360 -15.08 -49.74 -6.87
N GLN A 361 -15.03 -50.16 -5.62
CA GLN A 361 -14.91 -49.38 -4.42
C GLN A 361 -13.49 -49.59 -3.88
N ALA A 362 -12.67 -48.54 -3.85
CA ALA A 362 -11.45 -48.52 -3.03
C ALA A 362 -11.05 -47.07 -2.70
N ASP A 363 -11.38 -46.66 -1.48
CA ASP A 363 -10.57 -45.79 -0.60
C ASP A 363 -10.20 -44.38 -1.07
N SER A 364 -11.10 -43.66 -1.75
CA SER A 364 -11.04 -42.20 -1.73
C SER A 364 -11.64 -41.70 -0.43
N ASP A 365 -10.83 -41.66 0.63
CA ASP A 365 -11.08 -40.91 1.87
C ASP A 365 -11.08 -39.40 1.57
N GLY A 366 -11.98 -38.95 0.68
CA GLY A 366 -12.21 -37.58 0.23
C GLY A 366 -12.79 -36.70 1.33
N ARG A 367 -12.21 -36.76 2.54
CA ARG A 367 -12.35 -35.71 3.54
C ARG A 367 -11.70 -34.48 2.92
N GLY A 368 -12.50 -33.67 2.24
CA GLY A 368 -12.13 -32.32 1.85
C GLY A 368 -11.46 -31.66 3.06
N PHE A 369 -10.16 -31.38 2.92
CA PHE A 369 -9.35 -30.79 3.97
C PHE A 369 -9.89 -29.39 4.22
N ARG A 370 -10.82 -29.26 5.18
CA ARG A 370 -11.26 -27.94 5.63
C ARG A 370 -10.04 -27.22 6.17
N MET A 371 -9.68 -26.13 5.51
CA MET A 371 -8.62 -25.27 6.00
C MET A 371 -9.03 -24.74 7.38
N PRO A 372 -8.14 -24.78 8.38
CA PRO A 372 -8.46 -24.31 9.72
C PRO A 372 -8.65 -22.79 9.67
N VAL A 373 -9.90 -22.33 9.79
CA VAL A 373 -10.20 -20.91 10.00
C VAL A 373 -9.52 -20.46 11.31
N PRO A 374 -8.88 -19.27 11.36
CA PRO A 374 -8.23 -18.79 12.57
C PRO A 374 -9.22 -18.77 13.73
N MET A 375 -8.84 -19.39 14.84
CA MET A 375 -9.74 -19.47 15.98
C MET A 375 -9.73 -18.16 16.77
N PRO A 376 -10.82 -17.85 17.49
CA PRO A 376 -10.95 -16.63 18.30
C PRO A 376 -9.85 -16.43 19.37
N GLU A 377 -9.13 -17.50 19.72
CA GLU A 377 -7.96 -17.52 20.58
C GLU A 377 -6.83 -16.62 20.07
N LEU A 378 -6.71 -16.36 18.76
CA LEU A 378 -5.67 -15.47 18.23
C LEU A 378 -5.73 -14.07 18.85
N LEU A 379 -6.94 -13.56 19.15
CA LEU A 379 -7.11 -12.24 19.77
C LEU A 379 -6.48 -12.18 21.16
N LYS A 380 -6.47 -13.31 21.88
CA LYS A 380 -5.82 -13.44 23.18
C LYS A 380 -4.30 -13.36 23.03
N HIS A 381 -3.72 -14.01 22.01
CA HIS A 381 -2.28 -13.96 21.74
C HIS A 381 -1.80 -12.53 21.46
N PHE A 382 -2.50 -11.77 20.61
CA PHE A 382 -2.17 -10.35 20.40
C PHE A 382 -2.26 -9.53 21.69
N ARG A 383 -3.29 -9.76 22.50
CA ARG A 383 -3.44 -9.06 23.78
C ARG A 383 -2.26 -9.33 24.72
N GLU A 384 -1.84 -10.59 24.80
CA GLU A 384 -0.82 -11.05 25.76
C GLU A 384 0.59 -10.65 25.32
N HIS A 385 0.88 -10.67 24.02
CA HIS A 385 2.24 -10.48 23.52
C HIS A 385 2.51 -9.14 22.82
N CYS A 386 1.46 -8.42 22.38
CA CYS A 386 1.58 -7.14 21.66
C CYS A 386 0.84 -6.00 22.40
N PRO A 387 1.29 -5.58 23.60
CA PRO A 387 0.56 -4.64 24.45
C PRO A 387 0.34 -3.25 23.83
N ASP A 388 1.22 -2.86 22.90
CA ASP A 388 1.20 -1.58 22.20
C ASP A 388 0.37 -1.60 20.90
N LEU A 389 -0.21 -2.74 20.54
CA LEU A 389 -1.03 -2.92 19.34
C LEU A 389 -2.19 -1.94 19.32
N ARG A 390 -2.30 -1.16 18.25
CA ARG A 390 -3.31 -0.10 18.05
C ARG A 390 -4.31 -0.47 16.97
N LYS A 391 -3.86 -1.14 15.92
CA LYS A 391 -4.69 -1.58 14.80
C LYS A 391 -4.45 -3.06 14.52
N LEU A 392 -5.52 -3.84 14.54
CA LEU A 392 -5.52 -5.25 14.19
C LEU A 392 -6.54 -5.47 13.07
N VAL A 393 -6.06 -5.91 11.92
CA VAL A 393 -6.89 -6.37 10.80
C VAL A 393 -6.56 -7.83 10.58
N VAL A 394 -7.56 -8.69 10.70
CA VAL A 394 -7.47 -10.12 10.37
C VAL A 394 -8.52 -10.42 9.30
N PRO A 395 -8.36 -11.47 8.49
CA PRO A 395 -9.25 -11.69 7.36
C PRO A 395 -10.66 -12.03 7.85
N SER A 396 -10.79 -13.16 8.54
CA SER A 396 -12.07 -13.59 9.11
C SER A 396 -11.88 -14.21 10.49
N LEU A 397 -12.96 -14.20 11.27
CA LEU A 397 -13.13 -14.98 12.49
C LEU A 397 -14.53 -15.56 12.45
N ASP A 398 -14.64 -16.88 12.51
CA ASP A 398 -15.94 -17.56 12.48
C ASP A 398 -16.73 -17.24 13.77
N LEU A 399 -17.88 -16.60 13.61
CA LEU A 399 -18.78 -16.26 14.71
C LEU A 399 -19.55 -17.47 15.24
N ASN A 400 -19.62 -18.56 14.47
CA ASN A 400 -20.33 -19.78 14.84
C ASN A 400 -19.52 -20.67 15.78
N VAL A 401 -18.22 -20.39 15.95
CA VAL A 401 -17.37 -21.06 16.93
C VAL A 401 -17.70 -20.57 18.33
N ASP A 402 -17.67 -21.49 19.30
CA ASP A 402 -17.87 -21.18 20.71
C ASP A 402 -16.90 -20.09 21.19
N VAL A 403 -17.45 -19.08 21.87
CA VAL A 403 -16.65 -17.98 22.41
C VAL A 403 -15.68 -18.50 23.47
N PRO A 404 -14.36 -18.28 23.34
CA PRO A 404 -13.39 -18.85 24.25
C PRO A 404 -13.61 -18.41 25.69
N ARG A 405 -13.51 -19.36 26.63
CA ARG A 405 -13.61 -19.07 28.05
C ARG A 405 -12.32 -18.42 28.54
N LEU A 406 -12.38 -17.10 28.78
CA LEU A 406 -11.27 -16.39 29.41
C LEU A 406 -11.14 -16.81 30.89
N CYS A 407 -10.05 -17.50 31.21
CA CYS A 407 -9.63 -17.68 32.60
C CYS A 407 -9.36 -16.30 33.22
N LEU A 408 -10.03 -16.00 34.32
CA LEU A 408 -10.09 -14.66 34.97
C LEU A 408 -8.74 -14.14 35.52
N SER A 409 -7.62 -14.82 35.26
CA SER A 409 -6.28 -14.44 35.70
C SER A 409 -5.57 -13.48 34.74
N LEU A 410 -6.32 -12.68 33.97
CA LEU A 410 -5.74 -11.57 33.23
C LEU A 410 -5.42 -10.47 34.24
N ALA A 411 -4.17 -10.44 34.70
CA ALA A 411 -3.68 -9.46 35.65
C ALA A 411 -4.16 -8.07 35.23
N ALA A 412 -4.70 -7.29 36.17
CA ALA A 412 -5.23 -5.95 35.93
C ALA A 412 -4.15 -4.90 35.52
N GLY A 413 -3.01 -5.37 35.00
CA GLY A 413 -1.87 -4.58 34.57
C GLY A 413 -2.09 -3.99 33.18
N ARG A 414 -1.83 -2.69 33.06
CA ARG A 414 -1.70 -1.86 31.84
C ARG A 414 -2.78 -2.09 30.77
N GLY A 415 -3.64 -1.09 30.59
CA GLY A 415 -4.64 -1.12 29.52
C GLY A 415 -3.99 -1.30 28.14
N HIS A 416 -4.46 -2.30 27.40
CA HIS A 416 -4.02 -2.62 26.05
C HIS A 416 -4.29 -1.45 25.06
N GLY A 417 -3.38 -1.25 24.10
CA GLY A 417 -3.39 -0.11 23.17
C GLY A 417 -4.49 -0.10 22.10
N LEU A 418 -5.16 -1.23 21.87
CA LEU A 418 -6.02 -1.47 20.69
C LEU A 418 -7.12 -0.42 20.54
N ARG A 419 -7.18 0.17 19.34
CA ARG A 419 -8.16 1.19 18.96
C ARG A 419 -9.04 0.75 17.81
N GLN A 420 -8.50 -0.05 16.90
CA GLN A 420 -9.15 -0.50 15.69
C GLN A 420 -9.02 -2.02 15.58
N LEU A 421 -10.16 -2.70 15.48
CA LEU A 421 -10.27 -4.11 15.16
C LEU A 421 -11.20 -4.22 13.95
N SER A 422 -10.72 -4.75 12.84
CA SER A 422 -11.55 -5.02 11.67
C SER A 422 -11.30 -6.42 11.15
N PHE A 423 -12.33 -6.93 10.48
CA PHE A 423 -12.34 -8.19 9.75
C PHE A 423 -12.44 -7.81 8.28
N ASN A 424 -11.49 -8.25 7.47
CA ASN A 424 -11.47 -7.97 6.05
C ASN A 424 -12.20 -9.08 5.32
N ASP A 425 -13.39 -8.75 4.84
CA ASP A 425 -14.09 -9.56 3.87
C ASP A 425 -14.13 -8.73 2.59
N ASP A 426 -13.08 -8.90 1.80
CA ASP A 426 -12.94 -8.26 0.51
C ASP A 426 -13.62 -9.14 -0.55
N GLU A 427 -14.93 -9.38 -0.39
CA GLU A 427 -15.75 -9.67 -1.56
C GLU A 427 -15.66 -8.45 -2.47
N ASP A 428 -15.04 -8.62 -3.64
CA ASP A 428 -14.93 -7.57 -4.65
C ASP A 428 -16.34 -6.99 -4.89
N PRO A 429 -16.57 -5.70 -4.56
CA PRO A 429 -17.88 -5.09 -4.73
C PRO A 429 -18.36 -5.10 -6.20
N GLY A 430 -17.49 -5.45 -7.16
CA GLY A 430 -17.82 -5.62 -8.57
C GLY A 430 -18.50 -6.95 -8.94
N VAL A 431 -18.35 -8.01 -8.14
CA VAL A 431 -19.04 -9.28 -8.39
C VAL A 431 -20.34 -9.26 -7.59
N GLU A 432 -21.35 -8.56 -8.12
CA GLU A 432 -22.71 -8.73 -7.65
C GLU A 432 -23.12 -10.19 -7.91
N SER A 433 -22.83 -11.08 -6.95
CA SER A 433 -23.38 -12.43 -6.95
C SER A 433 -24.90 -12.28 -7.04
N GLU A 434 -25.45 -12.55 -8.24
CA GLU A 434 -26.88 -12.45 -8.55
C GLU A 434 -27.72 -13.46 -7.76
N HIS A 435 -27.09 -14.25 -6.87
CA HIS A 435 -27.78 -15.08 -5.89
C HIS A 435 -28.52 -14.18 -4.90
N GLY A 436 -29.83 -14.07 -5.14
CA GLY A 436 -30.75 -13.18 -4.44
C GLY A 436 -30.46 -13.05 -2.95
N THR A 437 -30.34 -11.79 -2.51
CA THR A 437 -30.21 -11.42 -1.09
C THR A 437 -31.45 -11.89 -0.35
N PHE A 438 -31.41 -13.12 0.17
CA PHE A 438 -32.38 -13.58 1.14
C PHE A 438 -32.19 -12.69 2.37
N GLU A 439 -33.18 -11.82 2.65
CA GLU A 439 -33.29 -11.12 3.92
C GLU A 439 -33.44 -12.17 5.03
N ALA A 440 -32.31 -12.65 5.56
CA ALA A 440 -32.29 -13.57 6.68
C ALA A 440 -33.02 -12.90 7.85
N LYS A 441 -34.14 -13.51 8.28
CA LYS A 441 -34.87 -13.04 9.46
C LYS A 441 -33.90 -13.01 10.64
N PRO A 442 -33.96 -11.98 11.50
CA PRO A 442 -33.06 -11.86 12.65
C PRO A 442 -33.19 -13.10 13.53
N ASN A 443 -32.16 -13.94 13.53
CA ASN A 443 -32.12 -15.13 14.35
C ASN A 443 -31.80 -14.73 15.81
N LEU A 444 -32.71 -15.03 16.74
CA LEU A 444 -32.54 -14.73 18.18
C LEU A 444 -31.27 -15.35 18.78
N GLU A 445 -30.72 -16.39 18.15
CA GLU A 445 -29.45 -17.00 18.54
C GLU A 445 -28.26 -16.11 18.18
N GLU A 446 -28.31 -15.40 17.05
CA GLU A 446 -27.25 -14.47 16.63
C GLU A 446 -27.06 -13.33 17.63
N ASP A 447 -28.14 -12.81 18.20
CA ASP A 447 -28.03 -11.71 19.18
C ASP A 447 -27.32 -12.15 20.46
N LYS A 448 -27.58 -13.39 20.92
CA LYS A 448 -26.88 -13.97 22.08
C LYS A 448 -25.41 -14.23 21.77
N VAL A 449 -25.12 -14.78 20.59
CA VAL A 449 -23.75 -15.02 20.12
C VAL A 449 -23.00 -13.68 20.02
N ALA A 450 -23.60 -12.67 19.40
CA ALA A 450 -23.02 -11.34 19.27
C ALA A 450 -22.75 -10.69 20.63
N GLU A 451 -23.65 -10.86 21.60
CA GLU A 451 -23.47 -10.36 22.97
C GLU A 451 -22.32 -11.10 23.71
N GLN A 452 -22.21 -12.42 23.55
CA GLN A 452 -21.11 -13.20 24.14
C GLN A 452 -19.76 -12.75 23.57
N TRP A 453 -19.67 -12.59 22.25
CA TRP A 453 -18.50 -12.06 21.56
C TRP A 453 -18.15 -10.63 21.98
N ALA A 454 -19.14 -9.74 22.08
CA ALA A 454 -18.92 -8.37 22.55
C ALA A 454 -18.36 -8.33 23.98
N ARG A 455 -18.84 -9.22 24.87
CA ARG A 455 -18.29 -9.38 26.21
C ARG A 455 -16.87 -9.93 26.18
N TYR A 456 -16.57 -10.89 25.31
CA TYR A 456 -15.23 -11.45 25.14
C TYR A 456 -14.23 -10.40 24.68
N ILE A 457 -14.54 -9.66 23.60
CA ILE A 457 -13.71 -8.55 23.08
C ILE A 457 -13.49 -7.49 24.16
N ARG A 458 -14.56 -7.09 24.88
CA ARG A 458 -14.43 -6.10 25.97
C ARG A 458 -13.58 -6.62 27.12
N LYS A 459 -13.64 -7.92 27.43
CA LYS A 459 -12.75 -8.51 28.44
C LYS A 459 -11.31 -8.53 27.95
N LEU A 460 -11.07 -8.84 26.68
CA LEU A 460 -9.75 -8.83 26.03
C LEU A 460 -9.14 -7.42 25.97
N PHE A 461 -9.93 -6.46 25.53
CA PHE A 461 -9.50 -5.09 25.30
C PHE A 461 -10.35 -4.14 26.17
N PRO A 462 -10.09 -4.10 27.49
CA PRO A 462 -10.93 -3.38 28.45
C PRO A 462 -10.82 -1.85 28.33
N THR A 463 -9.97 -1.34 27.45
CA THR A 463 -9.79 0.10 27.27
C THR A 463 -11.01 0.69 26.57
N GLN A 464 -11.46 1.86 27.04
CA GLN A 464 -12.49 2.67 26.38
C GLN A 464 -12.01 3.25 25.02
N ARG A 465 -10.95 2.67 24.45
CA ARG A 465 -10.23 3.17 23.28
C ARG A 465 -10.59 2.43 22.00
N LEU A 466 -11.16 1.22 22.10
CA LEU A 466 -11.67 0.52 20.94
C LEU A 466 -12.84 1.35 20.36
N ASP A 467 -12.61 1.91 19.18
CA ASP A 467 -13.58 2.72 18.45
C ASP A 467 -14.59 1.80 17.78
N ALA A 468 -15.60 1.38 18.54
CA ALA A 468 -16.63 0.45 18.08
C ALA A 468 -17.39 0.97 16.85
N GLU A 469 -17.53 2.29 16.71
CA GLU A 469 -18.20 2.91 15.57
C GLU A 469 -17.33 2.77 14.32
N TYR A 470 -16.04 3.08 14.41
CA TYR A 470 -15.09 2.87 13.32
C TYR A 470 -15.01 1.39 12.93
N CYS A 471 -14.87 0.48 13.90
CA CYS A 471 -14.82 -0.97 13.65
C CYS A 471 -16.08 -1.45 12.90
N ARG A 472 -17.26 -0.99 13.33
CA ARG A 472 -18.53 -1.26 12.65
C ARG A 472 -18.56 -0.72 11.21
N GLN A 473 -17.98 0.45 10.96
CA GLN A 473 -17.91 1.04 9.62
C GLN A 473 -16.94 0.32 8.68
N GLN A 474 -15.97 -0.41 9.21
CA GLN A 474 -15.07 -1.24 8.40
C GLN A 474 -15.71 -2.59 8.04
N CYS A 475 -16.61 -3.12 8.86
CA CYS A 475 -17.33 -4.38 8.59
C CYS A 475 -18.56 -4.21 7.67
N LYS A 476 -18.46 -3.44 6.58
CA LYS A 476 -19.61 -3.13 5.70
C LYS A 476 -19.97 -4.24 4.70
N SER A 477 -19.14 -5.26 4.54
CA SER A 477 -19.47 -6.40 3.69
C SER A 477 -20.73 -7.13 4.19
N LYS A 478 -21.53 -7.67 3.27
CA LYS A 478 -22.78 -8.39 3.57
C LYS A 478 -22.54 -9.62 4.46
N SER A 479 -21.42 -10.30 4.25
CA SER A 479 -20.95 -11.44 5.05
C SER A 479 -20.57 -11.08 6.49
N LEU A 480 -20.28 -9.81 6.78
CA LEU A 480 -19.83 -9.32 8.10
C LEU A 480 -20.96 -8.75 8.96
N THR A 481 -22.23 -8.95 8.59
CA THR A 481 -23.39 -8.44 9.36
C THR A 481 -23.40 -8.91 10.82
N GLY A 482 -22.96 -10.13 11.11
CA GLY A 482 -22.78 -10.62 12.48
C GLY A 482 -21.76 -9.80 13.28
N TRP A 483 -20.63 -9.46 12.67
CA TRP A 483 -19.58 -8.64 13.29
C TRP A 483 -20.04 -7.20 13.51
N MET A 484 -20.86 -6.64 12.62
CA MET A 484 -21.51 -5.34 12.84
C MET A 484 -22.37 -5.35 14.12
N LYS A 485 -23.13 -6.41 14.36
CA LYS A 485 -23.92 -6.58 15.59
C LYS A 485 -23.01 -6.67 16.82
N VAL A 486 -21.93 -7.45 16.74
CA VAL A 486 -20.93 -7.55 17.82
C VAL A 486 -20.38 -6.17 18.19
N PHE A 487 -19.91 -5.38 17.22
CA PHE A 487 -19.37 -4.05 17.50
C PHE A 487 -20.41 -3.05 18.02
N ALA A 488 -21.65 -3.13 17.53
CA ALA A 488 -22.75 -2.35 18.11
C ALA A 488 -22.95 -2.66 19.60
N GLN A 489 -22.95 -3.96 19.97
CA GLN A 489 -23.05 -4.41 21.36
C GLN A 489 -21.84 -3.98 22.20
N VAL A 490 -20.62 -4.01 21.65
CA VAL A 490 -19.42 -3.47 22.30
C VAL A 490 -19.63 -1.98 22.64
N GLY A 491 -20.16 -1.20 21.71
CA GLY A 491 -20.47 0.22 21.91
C GLY A 491 -21.48 0.46 23.04
N GLU A 492 -22.57 -0.32 23.10
CA GLU A 492 -23.56 -0.22 24.19
C GLU A 492 -22.99 -0.61 25.55
N LEU A 493 -22.20 -1.69 25.59
CA LEU A 493 -21.48 -2.12 26.79
C LEU A 493 -20.49 -1.06 27.29
N GLN A 494 -19.83 -0.31 26.39
CA GLN A 494 -18.97 0.81 26.75
C GLN A 494 -19.77 2.00 27.31
N LYS A 495 -20.90 2.36 26.70
CA LYS A 495 -21.80 3.44 27.19
C LYS A 495 -22.32 3.16 28.61
N GLY A 496 -22.70 1.91 28.89
CA GLY A 496 -23.19 1.48 30.20
C GLY A 496 -22.18 1.73 31.33
N THR A 497 -20.89 1.51 31.09
CA THR A 497 -19.84 1.73 32.10
C THR A 497 -19.61 3.20 32.45
N ARG A 498 -19.90 4.14 31.53
CA ARG A 498 -19.76 5.58 31.78
C ARG A 498 -20.82 6.09 32.75
N LYS A 499 -22.05 5.58 32.68
CA LYS A 499 -23.16 6.03 33.54
C LYS A 499 -22.94 5.73 35.03
N CYS A 500 -22.22 4.66 35.37
CA CYS A 500 -21.98 4.29 36.78
C CYS A 500 -20.79 5.02 37.44
N ARG A 501 -19.98 5.77 36.69
CA ARG A 501 -18.77 6.44 37.22
C ARG A 501 -18.90 7.95 37.40
N SER A 502 -20.04 8.55 37.09
CA SER A 502 -20.30 9.95 37.44
C SER A 502 -20.53 10.04 38.95
N PRO A 503 -19.62 10.65 39.73
CA PRO A 503 -19.89 10.88 41.15
C PRO A 503 -21.12 11.78 41.28
N PRO A 504 -22.07 11.46 42.17
CA PRO A 504 -23.22 12.31 42.42
C PRO A 504 -22.72 13.60 43.09
N GLY A 505 -22.51 14.66 42.32
CA GLY A 505 -22.09 15.97 42.85
C GLY A 505 -21.17 16.83 41.98
N ALA A 506 -20.71 16.38 40.81
CA ALA A 506 -19.89 17.23 39.94
C ALA A 506 -20.74 18.25 39.16
N ILE A 507 -20.78 19.49 39.67
CA ILE A 507 -21.41 20.66 39.03
C ILE A 507 -20.73 20.92 37.67
N ALA A 508 -21.53 21.03 36.60
CA ALA A 508 -21.07 21.21 35.23
C ALA A 508 -20.31 22.54 35.05
N GLY A 509 -18.99 22.46 34.84
CA GLY A 509 -18.17 23.59 34.41
C GLY A 509 -18.32 23.84 32.91
N VAL A 510 -18.86 25.01 32.55
CA VAL A 510 -18.99 25.51 31.18
C VAL A 510 -17.59 25.76 30.59
N LYS A 511 -17.22 25.08 29.50
CA LYS A 511 -16.03 25.39 28.69
C LYS A 511 -16.43 26.29 27.52
N VAL A 512 -15.92 27.52 27.52
CA VAL A 512 -15.97 28.46 26.38
C VAL A 512 -14.74 28.23 25.52
N LEU A 513 -14.92 27.92 24.23
CA LEU A 513 -13.87 27.88 23.23
C LEU A 513 -13.86 29.24 22.50
N VAL A 514 -12.70 29.91 22.54
CA VAL A 514 -12.40 31.09 21.73
C VAL A 514 -11.46 30.63 20.62
N TYR A 515 -11.83 30.88 19.37
CA TYR A 515 -11.02 30.58 18.18
C TYR A 515 -10.09 31.74 17.84
#